data_AF-A0A392P3I3-F1
#
_entry.id   AF-A0A392P3I3-F1
#
_cell.length_a   1.000
_cell.length_b   1.000
_cell.length_c   1.000
_cell.angle_alpha   90.00
_cell.angle_beta   90.00
_cell.angle_gamma   90.00
#
_symmetry.space_group_name_H-M   'P 1'
#
loop_
_entity.id
_entity.type
_entity.pdbx_description
1 polymer ?
#
loop_
_entity_poly.entity_id
_entity_poly.type
_entity_poly.pdbx_seq_one_letter_code
_entity_poly.pdbx_strand_id
1 'polypeptide(L)'
;METHISFEKTNQFWQRVGYVNVHYVEARGHSGGIWLLKQHGSNIAADIFEVYKDTITVRLSLGNAKWFLTGNRMVYRKLDRAFADVPWCMAFPEAYVEVLCKFHSDHNPLLLRCGLPRRDCGPQPFRFEAAWITHPDYSDVVKVAWGKTTGDFVSCLQQ
;
A
#
# COMPACT_ATOMS: atom_id res chain seq x y z
N MET A 1 6.30 -14.48 8.50
CA MET A 1 5.45 -15.59 8.02
C MET A 1 5.28 -15.47 6.52
N GLU A 2 6.34 -15.88 5.83
CA GLU A 2 6.56 -15.70 4.40
C GLU A 2 5.39 -16.24 3.57
N THR A 3 5.20 -15.72 2.35
CA THR A 3 4.19 -16.22 1.41
C THR A 3 4.49 -17.68 1.04
N HIS A 4 3.90 -18.62 1.77
CA HIS A 4 3.94 -20.06 1.48
C HIS A 4 2.94 -20.51 0.39
N ILE A 5 2.25 -19.56 -0.25
CA ILE A 5 1.31 -19.83 -1.34
C ILE A 5 2.03 -19.54 -2.66
N SER A 6 1.97 -20.48 -3.60
CA SER A 6 2.58 -20.29 -4.92
C SER A 6 1.84 -19.26 -5.77
N PHE A 7 2.55 -18.61 -6.69
CA PHE A 7 1.95 -17.63 -7.59
C PHE A 7 0.84 -18.28 -8.43
N GLU A 8 1.09 -19.48 -8.94
CA GLU A 8 0.12 -20.25 -9.74
C GLU A 8 -1.24 -20.38 -9.06
N LYS A 9 -1.27 -20.61 -7.74
CA LYS A 9 -2.51 -20.73 -6.98
C LYS A 9 -3.27 -19.41 -6.85
N THR A 10 -2.57 -18.28 -6.92
CA THR A 10 -3.17 -16.94 -6.79
C THR A 10 -3.34 -16.22 -8.12
N ASN A 11 -2.85 -16.79 -9.22
CA ASN A 11 -2.90 -16.16 -10.55
C ASN A 11 -4.33 -15.79 -10.97
N GLN A 12 -5.29 -16.68 -10.78
CA GLN A 12 -6.71 -16.41 -11.08
C GLN A 12 -7.28 -15.27 -10.22
N PHE A 13 -6.87 -15.17 -8.97
CA PHE A 13 -7.28 -14.06 -8.09
C PHE A 13 -6.72 -12.74 -8.61
N TRP A 14 -5.43 -12.67 -8.93
CA TRP A 14 -4.81 -11.43 -9.42
C TRP A 14 -5.40 -10.98 -10.74
N GLN A 15 -5.64 -11.91 -11.67
CA GLN A 15 -6.33 -11.61 -12.92
C GLN A 15 -7.73 -11.04 -12.67
N ARG A 16 -8.49 -11.61 -11.73
CA ARG A 16 -9.84 -11.14 -11.37
C ARG A 16 -9.83 -9.73 -10.78
N VAL A 17 -8.81 -9.38 -10.00
CA VAL A 17 -8.63 -8.04 -9.41
C VAL A 17 -8.01 -7.05 -10.42
N GLY A 18 -7.71 -7.51 -11.64
CA GLY A 18 -7.23 -6.66 -12.74
C GLY A 18 -5.72 -6.47 -12.75
N TYR A 19 -4.96 -7.40 -12.20
CA TYR A 19 -3.50 -7.42 -12.26
C TYR A 19 -3.01 -8.58 -13.14
N VAL A 20 -1.96 -8.30 -13.92
CA VAL A 20 -1.26 -9.27 -14.77
C VAL A 20 0.14 -9.49 -14.24
N ASN A 21 0.61 -10.73 -14.35
CA ASN A 21 1.97 -11.08 -13.96
C ASN A 21 2.99 -10.46 -14.93
N VAL A 22 4.04 -9.87 -14.37
CA VAL A 22 5.22 -9.42 -15.12
C VAL A 22 6.39 -10.34 -14.85
N HIS A 23 6.64 -10.65 -13.59
CA HIS A 23 7.68 -11.58 -13.17
C HIS A 23 7.34 -12.14 -11.80
N TYR A 24 7.77 -13.36 -11.51
CA TYR A 24 7.70 -13.89 -10.15
C TYR A 24 8.84 -14.86 -9.88
N VAL A 25 9.26 -14.90 -8.63
CA VAL A 25 10.18 -15.88 -8.06
C VAL A 25 9.41 -16.60 -6.96
N GLU A 26 9.25 -17.91 -7.12
CA GLU A 26 8.62 -18.75 -6.10
C GLU A 26 9.49 -18.86 -4.85
N ALA A 27 8.81 -19.03 -3.72
CA ALA A 27 9.45 -19.31 -2.44
C ALA A 27 10.29 -20.60 -2.52
N ARG A 28 11.50 -20.61 -1.95
CA ARG A 28 12.35 -21.81 -1.83
C ARG A 28 12.72 -22.07 -0.36
N GLY A 29 12.20 -23.14 0.23
CA GLY A 29 12.45 -23.46 1.64
C GLY A 29 11.83 -22.43 2.59
N HIS A 30 12.63 -21.84 3.48
CA HIS A 30 12.25 -20.73 4.38
C HIS A 30 12.58 -19.37 3.75
N SER A 31 12.32 -19.21 2.45
CA SER A 31 12.46 -17.92 1.79
C SER A 31 11.16 -17.51 1.12
N GLY A 32 10.72 -16.28 1.37
CA GLY A 32 9.57 -15.67 0.71
C GLY A 32 9.77 -15.54 -0.80
N GLY A 33 8.66 -15.63 -1.55
CA GLY A 33 8.63 -15.36 -2.99
C GLY A 33 8.58 -13.87 -3.28
N ILE A 34 8.99 -13.47 -4.50
CA ILE A 34 8.91 -12.09 -4.97
C ILE A 34 8.00 -12.07 -6.18
N TRP A 35 6.88 -11.34 -6.13
CA TRP A 35 5.94 -11.23 -7.24
C TRP A 35 5.88 -9.79 -7.74
N LEU A 36 6.08 -9.60 -9.04
CA LEU A 36 5.92 -8.34 -9.75
C LEU A 36 4.64 -8.40 -10.59
N LEU A 37 3.69 -7.56 -10.22
CA LEU A 37 2.38 -7.46 -10.85
C LEU A 37 2.20 -6.07 -11.45
N LYS A 38 1.53 -6.01 -12.59
CA LYS A 38 1.16 -4.77 -13.27
C LYS A 38 -0.36 -4.71 -13.42
N GLN A 39 -0.95 -3.52 -13.28
CA GLN A 39 -2.38 -3.38 -13.52
C GLN A 39 -2.72 -3.54 -15.01
N HIS A 40 -3.75 -4.33 -15.30
CA HIS A 40 -4.29 -4.54 -16.63
C HIS A 40 -4.71 -3.20 -17.25
N GLY A 41 -4.24 -2.91 -18.48
CA GLY A 41 -4.51 -1.65 -19.19
C GLY A 41 -3.60 -0.47 -18.82
N SER A 42 -2.59 -0.66 -17.96
CA SER A 42 -1.61 0.40 -17.70
C SER A 42 -0.59 0.55 -18.84
N ASN A 43 -0.28 1.79 -19.20
CA ASN A 43 0.67 2.13 -20.27
C ASN A 43 2.15 1.94 -19.84
N ILE A 44 2.40 1.56 -18.59
CA ILE A 44 3.73 1.39 -18.03
C ILE A 44 4.23 -0.02 -18.37
N ALA A 45 5.20 -0.17 -19.26
CA ALA A 45 5.91 -1.44 -19.42
C ALA A 45 6.82 -1.69 -18.22
N ALA A 46 6.92 -2.94 -17.78
CA ALA A 46 7.79 -3.33 -16.68
C ALA A 46 8.57 -4.57 -17.11
N ASP A 47 9.90 -4.52 -17.04
CA ASP A 47 10.79 -5.62 -17.39
C ASP A 47 11.78 -5.86 -16.25
N ILE A 48 12.26 -7.09 -16.10
CA ILE A 48 13.40 -7.35 -15.22
C ILE A 48 14.68 -6.88 -15.91
N PHE A 49 15.40 -5.96 -15.26
CA PHE A 49 16.68 -5.48 -15.73
C PHE A 49 17.82 -6.36 -15.22
N GLU A 50 17.90 -6.56 -13.90
CA GLU A 50 18.93 -7.39 -13.28
C GLU A 50 18.41 -8.09 -12.02
N VAL A 51 18.88 -9.32 -11.80
CA VAL A 51 18.66 -10.08 -10.57
C VAL A 51 20.03 -10.43 -10.01
N TYR A 52 20.37 -9.92 -8.82
CA TYR A 52 21.67 -10.18 -8.18
C TYR A 52 21.47 -10.62 -6.74
N LYS A 53 21.85 -11.87 -6.42
CA LYS A 53 21.80 -12.57 -5.11
C LYS A 53 20.51 -12.38 -4.28
N ASP A 54 20.26 -11.16 -3.85
CA ASP A 54 19.19 -10.70 -2.95
C ASP A 54 18.51 -9.41 -3.42
N THR A 55 18.71 -9.03 -4.69
CA THR A 55 18.23 -7.77 -5.25
C THR A 55 17.61 -8.02 -6.62
N ILE A 56 16.44 -7.44 -6.85
CA ILE A 56 15.81 -7.38 -8.17
C ILE A 56 15.70 -5.92 -8.61
N THR A 57 16.22 -5.62 -9.79
CA THR A 57 16.07 -4.33 -10.45
C THR A 57 15.06 -4.49 -11.58
N VAL A 58 13.96 -3.76 -11.48
CA VAL A 58 12.89 -3.70 -12.47
C VAL A 58 13.03 -2.40 -13.25
N ARG A 59 13.01 -2.48 -14.57
CA ARG A 59 12.93 -1.31 -15.44
C ARG A 59 11.47 -1.03 -15.77
N LEU A 60 11.01 0.17 -15.44
CA LEU A 60 9.71 0.69 -15.83
C LEU A 60 9.87 1.60 -17.04
N SER A 61 8.99 1.51 -18.03
CA SER A 61 9.01 2.38 -19.22
C SER A 61 7.61 2.91 -19.51
N LEU A 62 7.49 4.21 -19.81
CA LEU A 62 6.25 4.84 -20.26
C LEU A 62 6.59 5.82 -21.39
N GLY A 63 6.23 5.48 -22.62
CA GLY A 63 6.67 6.24 -23.79
C GLY A 63 8.20 6.28 -23.89
N ASN A 64 8.77 7.49 -23.93
CA ASN A 64 10.23 7.69 -23.98
C ASN A 64 10.89 7.71 -22.59
N ALA A 65 10.12 7.75 -21.51
CA ALA A 65 10.65 7.77 -20.16
C ALA A 65 10.95 6.35 -19.65
N LYS A 66 12.09 6.19 -18.97
CA LYS A 66 12.53 4.92 -18.38
C LYS A 66 13.03 5.16 -16.96
N TRP A 67 12.69 4.25 -16.06
CA TRP A 67 13.04 4.30 -14.64
C TRP A 67 13.47 2.93 -14.14
N PHE A 68 14.22 2.90 -13.05
CA PHE A 68 14.69 1.67 -12.42
C PHE A 68 14.20 1.62 -10.97
N LEU A 69 13.63 0.48 -10.59
CA LEU A 69 13.17 0.20 -9.23
C LEU A 69 13.96 -1.00 -8.70
N THR A 70 14.67 -0.83 -7.59
CA THR A 70 15.50 -1.90 -7.02
C THR A 70 14.94 -2.34 -5.66
N GLY A 71 14.51 -3.60 -5.56
CA GLY A 71 14.09 -4.22 -4.30
C GLY A 71 15.20 -5.08 -3.71
N ASN A 72 15.55 -4.88 -2.43
CA ASN A 72 16.62 -5.59 -1.72
C ASN A 72 16.05 -6.44 -0.57
N ARG A 73 16.56 -7.66 -0.40
CA ARG A 73 16.11 -8.69 0.56
C ARG A 73 16.76 -8.60 1.96
N MET A 74 17.66 -7.65 2.23
CA MET A 74 18.38 -7.63 3.51
C MET A 74 17.59 -7.02 4.70
N VAL A 75 17.25 -7.92 5.64
CA VAL A 75 17.10 -7.76 7.11
C VAL A 75 15.76 -7.26 7.68
N TYR A 76 15.25 -8.06 8.65
CA TYR A 76 14.21 -7.78 9.65
C TYR A 76 14.13 -6.31 10.11
N ARG A 77 13.35 -5.47 9.40
CA ARG A 77 12.65 -4.24 9.85
C ARG A 77 12.16 -3.49 8.61
N LYS A 78 10.84 -3.44 8.40
CA LYS A 78 10.17 -2.66 7.33
C LYS A 78 10.87 -2.81 5.95
N LEU A 79 10.77 -4.02 5.38
CA LEU A 79 11.39 -4.45 4.11
C LEU A 79 10.76 -3.79 2.88
N ASP A 80 9.53 -3.31 2.98
CA ASP A 80 8.83 -2.77 1.83
C ASP A 80 9.12 -1.25 1.75
N ARG A 81 9.88 -0.83 0.74
CA ARG A 81 10.21 0.58 0.46
C ARG A 81 10.05 0.85 -1.03
N ALA A 82 9.59 2.05 -1.39
CA ALA A 82 9.63 2.56 -2.76
C ALA A 82 10.63 3.72 -2.81
N PHE A 83 11.45 3.74 -3.86
CA PHE A 83 12.38 4.84 -4.14
C PHE A 83 12.03 5.44 -5.51
N ALA A 84 12.18 6.76 -5.62
CA ALA A 84 11.97 7.50 -6.86
C ALA A 84 13.15 8.45 -7.07
N ASP A 85 13.54 8.64 -8.33
CA ASP A 85 14.53 9.62 -8.71
C ASP A 85 13.91 11.02 -8.88
N VAL A 86 14.76 12.05 -8.91
CA VAL A 86 14.30 13.45 -9.03
C VAL A 86 13.46 13.67 -10.30
N PRO A 87 13.84 13.18 -11.49
CA PRO A 87 12.99 13.29 -12.68
C PRO A 87 11.60 12.66 -12.52
N TRP A 88 11.50 11.52 -11.84
CA TRP A 88 10.23 10.85 -11.57
C TRP A 88 9.36 11.63 -10.60
N CYS A 89 9.93 12.17 -9.52
CA CYS A 89 9.22 13.04 -8.58
C CYS A 89 8.67 14.31 -9.27
N MET A 90 9.39 14.83 -10.26
CA MET A 90 8.93 15.97 -11.07
C MET A 90 7.82 15.59 -12.05
N ALA A 91 7.86 14.37 -12.60
CA ALA A 91 6.84 13.87 -13.51
C ALA A 91 5.53 13.47 -12.79
N PHE A 92 5.63 13.01 -11.54
CA PHE A 92 4.50 12.56 -10.74
C PHE A 92 4.51 13.21 -9.33
N PRO A 93 4.29 14.53 -9.23
CA PRO A 93 4.35 15.25 -7.96
C PRO A 93 3.29 14.79 -6.94
N GLU A 94 2.17 14.27 -7.42
CA GLU A 94 1.05 13.76 -6.60
C GLU A 94 1.21 12.27 -6.24
N ALA A 95 2.35 11.65 -6.57
CA ALA A 95 2.50 10.23 -6.34
C ALA A 95 2.71 9.90 -4.87
N TYR A 96 2.03 8.85 -4.42
CA TYR A 96 2.15 8.34 -3.05
C TYR A 96 2.12 6.82 -3.02
N VAL A 97 2.65 6.27 -1.93
CA VAL A 97 2.64 4.84 -1.68
C VAL A 97 1.64 4.53 -0.58
N GLU A 98 0.66 3.69 -0.89
CA GLU A 98 -0.30 3.17 0.07
C GLU A 98 0.16 1.80 0.58
N VAL A 99 0.15 1.62 1.90
CA VAL A 99 0.44 0.34 2.53
C VAL A 99 -0.89 -0.40 2.72
N LEU A 100 -1.11 -1.46 1.94
CA LEU A 100 -2.37 -2.21 1.98
C LEU A 100 -2.44 -3.14 3.20
N CYS A 101 -3.67 -3.37 3.68
CA CYS A 101 -3.93 -4.27 4.80
C CYS A 101 -3.53 -5.72 4.48
N LYS A 102 -2.95 -6.39 5.48
CA LYS A 102 -2.63 -7.81 5.45
C LYS A 102 -3.89 -8.66 5.50
N PHE A 103 -3.93 -9.68 4.65
CA PHE A 103 -4.92 -10.77 4.77
C PHE A 103 -4.21 -12.11 5.02
N HIS A 104 -3.18 -12.47 4.22
CA HIS A 104 -2.49 -13.77 4.33
C HIS A 104 -0.96 -13.75 4.06
N SER A 105 -0.29 -12.59 4.16
CA SER A 105 1.17 -12.45 3.99
C SER A 105 1.78 -11.78 5.22
N ASP A 106 3.03 -12.08 5.54
CA ASP A 106 3.82 -11.31 6.50
C ASP A 106 4.39 -10.00 5.97
N HIS A 107 4.21 -9.73 4.68
CA HIS A 107 4.48 -8.45 4.05
C HIS A 107 3.20 -7.63 3.90
N ASN A 108 3.32 -6.30 4.02
CA ASN A 108 2.23 -5.41 3.64
C ASN A 108 2.45 -5.03 2.16
N PRO A 109 1.53 -5.34 1.25
CA PRO A 109 1.68 -4.91 -0.14
C PRO A 109 1.80 -3.38 -0.23
N LEU A 110 2.80 -2.89 -0.95
CA LEU A 110 2.91 -1.47 -1.28
C LEU A 110 2.24 -1.19 -2.62
N LEU A 111 1.31 -0.26 -2.64
CA LEU A 111 0.65 0.21 -3.83
C LEU A 111 1.13 1.61 -4.17
N LEU A 112 1.90 1.74 -5.25
CA LEU A 112 2.30 3.04 -5.78
C LEU A 112 1.17 3.62 -6.63
N ARG A 113 0.71 4.82 -6.27
CA ARG A 113 -0.30 5.58 -7.00
C ARG A 113 0.34 6.83 -7.58
N CYS A 114 0.15 7.06 -8.88
CA CYS A 114 0.76 8.16 -9.62
C CYS A 114 -0.26 9.21 -10.08
N GLY A 115 -1.29 9.46 -9.27
CA GLY A 115 -2.35 10.43 -9.58
C GLY A 115 -3.06 10.89 -8.31
N LEU A 116 -3.82 11.99 -8.42
CA LEU A 116 -4.63 12.51 -7.32
C LEU A 116 -5.42 11.37 -6.67
N PRO A 117 -5.46 11.28 -5.33
CA PRO A 117 -6.33 10.33 -4.67
C PRO A 117 -7.72 10.53 -5.26
N ARG A 118 -8.33 9.46 -5.79
CA ARG A 118 -9.77 9.50 -6.01
C ARG A 118 -10.35 9.77 -4.63
N ARG A 119 -10.79 11.01 -4.41
CA ARG A 119 -11.64 11.37 -3.28
C ARG A 119 -13.02 10.77 -3.53
N ASP A 120 -13.08 9.46 -3.72
CA ASP A 120 -14.28 8.67 -3.45
C ASP A 120 -14.36 8.47 -1.93
N CYS A 121 -14.05 9.53 -1.17
CA CYS A 121 -14.41 9.62 0.23
C CYS A 121 -15.88 10.00 0.22
N GLY A 122 -16.74 8.98 0.29
CA GLY A 122 -18.00 9.15 1.00
C GLY A 122 -17.73 9.79 2.38
N PRO A 123 -18.77 10.23 3.09
CA PRO A 123 -18.62 10.92 4.38
C PRO A 123 -17.60 10.21 5.26
N GLN A 124 -16.56 10.94 5.66
CA GLN A 124 -15.43 10.39 6.39
C GLN A 124 -15.97 9.64 7.61
N PRO A 125 -15.70 8.32 7.76
CA PRO A 125 -16.24 7.59 8.89
C PRO A 125 -15.65 8.17 10.17
N PHE A 126 -16.50 8.37 11.16
CA PHE A 126 -16.06 8.70 12.51
C PHE A 126 -15.08 7.63 12.98
N ARG A 127 -13.87 8.05 13.34
CA ARG A 127 -12.82 7.18 13.89
C ARG A 127 -12.58 7.58 15.33
N PHE A 128 -12.66 6.61 16.21
CA PHE A 128 -12.39 6.75 17.63
C PHE A 128 -11.29 5.76 18.02
N GLU A 129 -10.29 6.23 18.75
CA GLU A 129 -9.23 5.38 19.27
C GLU A 129 -9.74 4.61 20.48
N ALA A 130 -9.80 3.28 20.40
CA ALA A 130 -10.31 2.44 21.49
C ALA A 130 -9.54 2.59 22.81
N ALA A 131 -8.27 3.04 22.76
CA ALA A 131 -7.43 3.32 23.91
C ALA A 131 -8.05 4.36 24.87
N TRP A 132 -8.86 5.29 24.36
CA TRP A 132 -9.48 6.32 25.20
C TRP A 132 -10.43 5.74 26.23
N ILE A 133 -11.13 4.63 25.94
CA ILE A 133 -12.02 3.97 26.91
C ILE A 133 -11.23 3.41 28.12
N THR A 134 -9.95 3.11 27.92
CA THR A 134 -9.08 2.58 28.99
C THR A 134 -8.49 3.67 29.88
N HIS A 135 -8.62 4.95 29.50
CA HIS A 135 -8.11 6.05 30.30
C HIS A 135 -9.02 6.30 31.52
N PRO A 136 -8.47 6.41 32.74
CA PRO A 136 -9.26 6.61 33.96
C PRO A 136 -10.22 7.81 33.88
N ASP A 137 -9.75 8.91 33.29
CA ASP A 137 -10.50 10.18 33.21
C ASP A 137 -11.47 10.25 32.03
N TYR A 138 -11.57 9.21 31.19
CA TYR A 138 -12.42 9.23 29.99
C TYR A 138 -13.88 9.52 30.32
N SER A 139 -14.41 8.87 31.38
CA SER A 139 -15.81 9.04 31.78
C SER A 139 -16.12 10.49 32.14
N ASP A 140 -15.20 11.18 32.80
CA ASP A 140 -15.41 12.54 33.29
C ASP A 140 -15.29 13.55 32.15
N VAL A 141 -14.32 13.37 31.25
CA VAL A 141 -14.17 14.20 30.04
C VAL A 141 -15.43 14.13 29.18
N VAL A 142 -15.97 12.92 28.97
CA VAL A 142 -17.16 12.69 28.16
C VAL A 142 -18.41 13.30 28.81
N LYS A 143 -18.60 13.15 30.13
CA LYS A 143 -19.70 13.78 30.87
C LYS A 143 -19.64 15.31 30.82
N VAL A 144 -18.45 15.89 30.98
CA VAL A 144 -18.24 17.33 30.91
C VAL A 144 -18.49 17.86 29.49
N ALA A 145 -18.06 17.12 28.47
CA ALA A 145 -18.29 17.49 27.07
C ALA A 145 -19.78 17.44 26.70
N TRP A 146 -20.49 16.37 27.09
CA TRP A 146 -21.93 16.24 26.81
C TRP A 146 -22.82 17.12 27.70
N GLY A 147 -22.38 17.47 28.91
CA GLY A 147 -23.12 18.38 29.79
C GLY A 147 -23.09 19.85 29.36
N LYS A 148 -22.24 20.22 28.38
CA LYS A 148 -22.08 21.60 27.89
C LYS A 148 -22.99 21.95 26.72
N THR A 149 -23.69 20.99 26.12
CA THR A 149 -24.42 21.20 24.86
C THR A 149 -25.91 20.96 25.06
N THR A 150 -26.66 22.04 25.34
CA THR A 150 -28.13 22.10 25.26
C THR A 150 -28.62 22.45 23.85
N GLY A 151 -27.84 22.09 22.82
CA GLY A 151 -28.12 22.39 21.42
C GLY A 151 -28.05 21.13 20.56
N ASP A 152 -29.00 21.04 19.65
CA ASP A 152 -29.26 19.89 18.76
C ASP A 152 -27.98 19.37 18.07
N PHE A 153 -27.68 18.09 18.26
CA PHE A 153 -26.43 17.41 17.82
C PHE A 153 -26.15 17.57 16.31
N VAL A 154 -27.19 17.78 15.52
CA VAL A 154 -27.12 17.94 14.06
C VAL A 154 -26.35 19.20 13.66
N SER A 155 -26.40 20.26 14.45
CA SER A 155 -25.78 21.54 14.13
C SER A 155 -24.25 21.55 14.30
N CYS A 156 -23.69 20.70 15.16
CA CYS A 156 -22.25 20.64 15.43
C CYS A 156 -21.46 19.81 14.38
N LEU A 157 -22.15 18.99 13.58
CA LEU A 157 -21.52 18.11 12.57
C LEU A 157 -21.38 18.76 11.19
N GLN A 158 -21.81 20.01 11.02
CA GLN A 158 -21.78 20.74 9.74
C GLN A 158 -20.71 21.86 9.67
N GLN A 159 -19.74 21.90 10.58
CA GLN A 159 -18.57 22.80 10.48
C GLN A 159 -17.31 22.08 10.05
#